data_AF-A0A2X1PNL1-F1
#
_entry.id   AF-A0A2X1PNL1-F1
#
_cell.length_a   1.000
_cell.length_b   1.000
_cell.length_c   1.000
_cell.angle_alpha   90.00
_cell.angle_beta   90.00
_cell.angle_gamma   90.00
#
_symmetry.space_group_name_H-M   'P 1'
#
loop_
_entity.id
_entity.type
_entity.pdbx_description
1 polymer ?
#
loop_
_entity_poly.entity_id
_entity_poly.type
_entity_poly.pdbx_seq_one_letter_code
_entity_poly.pdbx_strand_id
1 'polypeptide(L)'
;MMTKDAERRLDALENLDNLGAGFILATHDLEIRGAGELLGNEQSGQIESIGFSLYMELLDAAVKALKEGREPSLEELTQQQADIELRVPALLPDDYLGDVNMRLSFYKRIAAAESKAELDELKVELIDRFGLLPDATKNLLQIAELRLLVER
;
A
#
# COMPACT_ATOMS: atom_id res chain seq x y z
N MET A 1 12.90 -5.18 37.29
CA MET A 1 13.20 -5.27 35.85
C MET A 1 11.90 -5.06 35.10
N MET A 2 11.88 -4.18 34.10
CA MET A 2 10.75 -4.10 33.19
C MET A 2 10.65 -5.40 32.39
N THR A 3 9.42 -5.83 32.08
CA THR A 3 9.19 -6.98 31.20
C THR A 3 9.46 -6.55 29.75
N LYS A 4 9.87 -7.51 28.89
CA LYS A 4 10.13 -7.23 27.48
C LYS A 4 8.95 -6.58 26.75
N ASP A 5 7.72 -6.87 27.17
CA ASP A 5 6.52 -6.24 26.61
C ASP A 5 6.36 -4.78 27.05
N ALA A 6 6.79 -4.45 28.26
CA ALA A 6 6.76 -3.07 28.76
C ALA A 6 7.81 -2.20 28.05
N GLU A 7 8.97 -2.76 27.71
CA GLU A 7 10.00 -2.08 26.89
C GLU A 7 9.47 -1.83 25.46
N ARG A 8 8.87 -2.83 24.81
CA ARG A 8 8.30 -2.67 23.46
C ARG A 8 7.18 -1.64 23.38
N ARG A 9 6.33 -1.57 24.42
CA ARG A 9 5.28 -0.54 24.52
C ARG A 9 5.85 0.87 24.67
N LEU A 10 6.95 1.00 25.41
CA LEU A 10 7.60 2.29 25.62
C LEU A 10 8.28 2.80 24.35
N ASP A 11 9.00 1.91 23.64
CA ASP A 11 9.59 2.22 22.33
C ASP A 11 8.52 2.64 21.30
N ALA A 12 7.35 1.99 21.33
CA ALA A 12 6.25 2.34 20.45
C ALA A 12 5.61 3.70 20.80
N LEU A 13 5.65 4.10 22.08
CA LEU A 13 5.17 5.43 22.53
C LEU A 13 6.14 6.56 22.16
N GLU A 14 7.44 6.30 22.16
CA GLU A 14 8.49 7.28 21.87
C GLU A 14 8.54 7.69 20.39
N ASN A 15 7.95 6.88 19.50
CA ASN A 15 7.87 7.13 18.06
C ASN A 15 6.56 7.81 17.59
N LEU A 16 5.68 8.26 18.49
CA LEU A 16 4.34 8.79 18.17
C LEU A 16 4.33 10.32 17.93
N ASP A 17 4.99 10.80 16.88
CA ASP A 17 4.92 12.21 16.48
C ASP A 17 3.84 12.53 15.44
N ASN A 18 3.04 11.55 15.01
CA ASN A 18 1.97 11.75 14.02
C ASN A 18 0.57 11.39 14.54
N LEU A 19 -0.36 12.31 14.28
CA LEU A 19 -1.79 12.21 14.60
C LEU A 19 -2.37 10.89 14.04
N GLY A 20 -2.95 10.06 14.92
CA GLY A 20 -3.53 8.74 14.58
C GLY A 20 -2.80 7.55 15.22
N ALA A 21 -1.57 7.76 15.70
CA ALA A 21 -0.72 6.67 16.15
C ALA A 21 -1.17 6.05 17.50
N GLY A 22 -1.89 6.79 18.35
CA GLY A 22 -2.52 6.26 19.57
C GLY A 22 -3.65 5.26 19.30
N PHE A 23 -4.34 5.36 18.15
CA PHE A 23 -5.38 4.42 17.76
C PHE A 23 -4.79 3.15 17.17
N ILE A 24 -3.76 3.26 16.31
CA ILE A 24 -2.99 2.10 15.83
C ILE A 24 -2.47 1.28 17.01
N LEU A 25 -1.94 1.95 18.04
CA LEU A 25 -1.46 1.27 19.25
C LEU A 25 -2.60 0.54 19.99
N ALA A 26 -3.78 1.16 20.10
CA ALA A 26 -4.94 0.56 20.76
C ALA A 26 -5.49 -0.64 19.99
N THR A 27 -5.53 -0.58 18.65
CA THR A 27 -5.94 -1.70 17.77
C THR A 27 -4.93 -2.84 17.85
N HIS A 28 -3.64 -2.52 17.84
CA HIS A 28 -2.59 -3.52 18.00
C HIS A 28 -2.66 -4.19 19.38
N ASP A 29 -2.99 -3.44 20.44
CA ASP A 29 -3.19 -3.97 21.80
C ASP A 29 -4.50 -4.80 21.91
N LEU A 30 -5.53 -4.50 21.11
CA LEU A 30 -6.78 -5.27 20.96
C LEU A 30 -6.56 -6.61 20.23
N GLU A 31 -5.76 -6.60 19.16
CA GLU A 31 -5.33 -7.80 18.44
C GLU A 31 -4.45 -8.71 19.32
N ILE A 32 -3.51 -8.13 20.08
CA ILE A 32 -2.67 -8.87 21.03
C ILE A 32 -3.50 -9.51 22.16
N ARG A 33 -4.60 -8.88 22.58
CA ARG A 33 -5.47 -9.39 23.65
C ARG A 33 -6.52 -10.40 23.19
N GLY A 34 -6.62 -10.69 21.89
CA GLY A 34 -7.43 -11.80 21.38
C GLY A 34 -8.94 -11.56 21.39
N ALA A 35 -9.41 -10.37 21.03
CA ALA A 35 -10.84 -10.08 20.80
C ALA A 35 -11.44 -10.81 19.56
N GLY A 36 -10.87 -11.96 19.16
CA GLY A 36 -11.25 -12.78 18.01
C GLY A 36 -12.19 -13.95 18.34
N GLU A 37 -12.95 -13.90 19.44
CA GLU A 37 -13.76 -15.05 19.89
C GLU A 37 -15.28 -14.87 19.68
N LEU A 38 -15.72 -14.21 18.61
CA LEU A 38 -17.15 -14.15 18.28
C LEU A 38 -17.54 -14.57 16.85
N LEU A 39 -16.60 -14.65 15.89
CA LEU A 39 -16.87 -15.23 14.57
C LEU A 39 -15.60 -15.91 14.04
N GLY A 40 -15.70 -17.22 13.84
CA GLY A 40 -14.60 -18.16 13.69
C GLY A 40 -13.46 -17.76 12.75
N ASN A 41 -12.25 -18.04 13.25
CA ASN A 41 -10.95 -18.26 12.62
C ASN A 41 -10.72 -17.75 11.19
N GLU A 42 -9.75 -16.83 11.11
CA GLU A 42 -8.94 -16.39 9.96
C GLU A 42 -9.51 -15.32 9.00
N GLN A 43 -10.83 -15.13 8.89
CA GLN A 43 -11.37 -14.16 7.91
C GLN A 43 -11.98 -12.87 8.50
N SER A 44 -12.45 -12.90 9.74
CA SER A 44 -13.14 -11.76 10.38
C SER A 44 -12.21 -10.56 10.60
N GLY A 45 -10.99 -10.78 11.11
CA GLY A 45 -9.99 -9.72 11.26
C GLY A 45 -9.52 -9.13 9.92
N GLN A 46 -9.55 -9.92 8.85
CA GLN A 46 -9.20 -9.47 7.50
C GLN A 46 -10.28 -8.55 6.90
N ILE A 47 -11.56 -8.86 7.15
CA ILE A 47 -12.69 -8.03 6.71
C ILE A 47 -12.75 -6.70 7.48
N GLU A 48 -12.54 -6.74 8.81
CA GLU A 48 -12.52 -5.53 9.64
C GLU A 48 -11.32 -4.63 9.29
N SER A 49 -10.14 -5.20 9.04
CA SER A 49 -8.96 -4.44 8.63
C SER A 49 -9.05 -3.84 7.22
N ILE A 50 -9.70 -4.52 6.27
CA ILE A 50 -9.96 -3.95 4.93
C ILE A 50 -10.89 -2.74 5.04
N GLY A 51 -11.98 -2.85 5.80
CA GLY A 51 -12.92 -1.74 6.01
C GLY A 51 -12.28 -0.54 6.72
N PHE A 52 -11.40 -0.82 7.69
CA PHE A 52 -10.65 0.22 8.39
C PHE A 52 -9.58 0.90 7.51
N SER A 53 -8.86 0.13 6.69
CA SER A 53 -7.86 0.67 5.76
C SER A 53 -8.51 1.62 4.76
N LEU A 54 -9.64 1.20 4.18
CA LEU A 54 -10.44 2.04 3.29
C LEU A 54 -10.97 3.29 4.02
N TYR A 55 -11.43 3.15 5.27
CA TYR A 55 -11.86 4.30 6.06
C TYR A 55 -10.73 5.32 6.28
N MET A 56 -9.52 4.85 6.57
CA MET A 56 -8.35 5.71 6.75
C MET A 56 -7.91 6.38 5.44
N GLU A 57 -7.95 5.66 4.32
CA GLU A 57 -7.70 6.24 2.98
C GLU A 57 -8.70 7.36 2.65
N LEU A 58 -10.00 7.12 2.87
CA LEU A 58 -11.05 8.12 2.65
C LEU A 58 -10.88 9.33 3.57
N LEU A 59 -10.48 9.12 4.82
CA LEU A 59 -10.24 10.18 5.79
C LEU A 59 -9.03 11.05 5.41
N ASP A 60 -7.91 10.43 5.01
CA ASP A 60 -6.72 11.16 4.59
C ASP A 60 -6.97 11.98 3.32
N ALA A 61 -7.64 11.38 2.33
CA ALA A 61 -8.04 12.07 1.11
C ALA A 61 -8.97 13.26 1.40
N ALA A 62 -9.93 13.11 2.33
CA ALA A 62 -10.79 14.21 2.75
C ALA A 62 -10.02 15.34 3.46
N VAL A 63 -9.06 15.00 4.34
CA VAL A 63 -8.20 16.00 5.00
C VAL A 63 -7.33 16.75 3.99
N LYS A 64 -6.78 16.05 2.98
CA LYS A 64 -5.98 16.66 1.90
C LYS A 64 -6.82 17.65 1.08
N ALA A 65 -8.03 17.27 0.68
CA ALA A 65 -8.95 18.15 -0.04
C ALA A 65 -9.29 19.42 0.76
N LEU A 66 -9.57 19.27 2.06
CA LEU A 66 -9.87 20.40 2.94
C LEU A 66 -8.65 21.33 3.13
N LYS A 67 -7.44 20.77 3.25
CA LYS A 67 -6.19 21.56 3.28
C LYS A 67 -5.96 22.36 1.98
N GLU A 68 -6.43 21.83 0.86
CA GLU A 68 -6.40 22.50 -0.45
C GLU A 68 -7.58 23.48 -0.66
N GLY A 69 -8.45 23.65 0.35
CA GLY A 69 -9.61 24.55 0.30
C GLY A 69 -10.75 24.05 -0.58
N ARG A 70 -10.80 22.75 -0.88
CA ARG A 70 -11.86 22.09 -1.66
C ARG A 70 -12.75 21.25 -0.73
N GLU A 71 -14.04 21.18 -1.04
CA GLU A 71 -14.91 20.16 -0.45
C GLU A 71 -14.68 18.84 -1.19
N PRO A 72 -14.26 17.76 -0.52
CA PRO A 72 -14.07 16.47 -1.18
C PRO A 72 -15.42 15.91 -1.63
N SER A 73 -15.55 15.64 -2.92
CA SER A 73 -16.69 14.87 -3.43
C SER A 73 -16.45 13.37 -3.22
N LEU A 74 -17.53 12.60 -3.01
CA LEU A 74 -17.44 11.14 -2.91
C LEU A 74 -16.85 10.53 -4.20
N GLU A 75 -17.04 11.20 -5.34
CA GLU A 75 -16.52 10.82 -6.65
C GLU A 75 -15.00 10.98 -6.74
N GLU A 76 -14.41 12.06 -6.18
CA GLU A 76 -12.96 12.21 -6.07
C GLU A 76 -12.35 11.18 -5.11
N LEU A 77 -13.03 10.89 -4.00
CA LEU A 77 -12.58 9.89 -3.01
C LEU A 77 -12.64 8.45 -3.53
N THR A 78 -13.39 8.22 -4.61
CA THR A 78 -13.58 6.90 -5.24
C THR A 78 -13.06 6.87 -6.68
N GLN A 79 -12.30 7.89 -7.10
CA GLN A 79 -11.86 8.03 -8.49
C GLN A 79 -11.21 6.73 -8.95
N GLN A 80 -11.86 6.13 -9.95
CA GLN A 80 -11.43 4.87 -10.51
C GLN A 80 -10.07 5.07 -11.15
N GLN A 81 -9.09 4.26 -10.74
CA GLN A 81 -7.81 4.16 -11.42
C GLN A 81 -8.06 3.96 -12.92
N ALA A 82 -7.28 4.64 -13.75
CA ALA A 82 -7.42 4.50 -15.20
C ALA A 82 -7.24 3.04 -15.62
N ASP A 83 -8.24 2.46 -16.28
CA ASP A 83 -8.17 1.11 -16.82
C ASP A 83 -7.48 1.13 -18.20
N ILE A 84 -6.33 0.46 -18.32
CA ILE A 84 -5.45 0.47 -19.50
C ILE A 84 -5.23 -0.97 -19.98
N GLU A 85 -5.99 -1.38 -21.00
CA GLU A 85 -5.89 -2.71 -21.63
C GLU A 85 -5.24 -2.62 -23.02
N LEU A 86 -3.98 -3.07 -23.13
CA LEU A 86 -3.19 -3.03 -24.37
C LEU A 86 -3.01 -4.39 -25.05
N ARG A 87 -3.58 -5.47 -24.50
CA ARG A 87 -3.44 -6.85 -25.02
C ARG A 87 -1.98 -7.30 -25.21
N VAL A 88 -1.08 -6.77 -24.39
CA VAL A 88 0.32 -7.20 -24.33
C VAL A 88 0.60 -7.84 -22.96
N PRO A 89 1.50 -8.84 -22.89
CA PRO A 89 1.93 -9.36 -21.60
C PRO A 89 2.54 -8.23 -20.76
N ALA A 90 1.98 -7.99 -19.59
CA ALA A 90 2.41 -6.94 -18.66
C ALA A 90 2.46 -7.52 -17.25
N LEU A 91 3.60 -8.13 -16.90
CA LEU A 91 3.79 -8.81 -15.63
C LEU A 91 5.28 -8.91 -15.26
N LEU A 92 5.54 -9.34 -14.02
CA LEU A 92 6.83 -9.82 -13.55
C LEU A 92 6.89 -11.33 -13.73
N PRO A 93 7.64 -11.85 -14.72
CA PRO A 93 7.72 -13.28 -14.99
C PRO A 93 8.35 -14.07 -13.83
N ASP A 94 7.93 -15.33 -13.67
CA ASP A 94 8.42 -16.20 -12.59
C ASP A 94 9.90 -16.60 -12.76
N ASP A 95 10.36 -16.68 -14.00
CA ASP A 95 11.76 -16.91 -14.36
C ASP A 95 12.65 -15.67 -14.17
N TYR A 96 12.06 -14.47 -14.05
CA TYR A 96 12.77 -13.23 -13.75
C TYR A 96 12.79 -12.93 -12.25
N LEU A 97 11.65 -13.05 -11.58
CA LEU A 97 11.49 -12.81 -10.15
C LEU A 97 10.63 -13.93 -9.56
N GLY A 98 11.25 -15.01 -9.10
CA GLY A 98 10.56 -16.22 -8.65
C GLY A 98 9.92 -16.14 -7.26
N ASP A 99 10.41 -15.26 -6.38
CA ASP A 99 9.80 -15.08 -5.05
C ASP A 99 8.47 -14.32 -5.14
N VAL A 100 7.38 -15.01 -4.77
CA VAL A 100 6.02 -14.47 -4.86
C VAL A 100 5.82 -13.23 -3.99
N ASN A 101 6.41 -13.18 -2.80
CA ASN A 101 6.23 -12.05 -1.87
C ASN A 101 6.95 -10.80 -2.38
N MET A 102 8.16 -10.96 -2.90
CA MET A 102 8.90 -9.89 -3.55
C MET A 102 8.16 -9.40 -4.80
N ARG A 103 7.62 -10.31 -5.62
CA ARG A 103 6.80 -9.95 -6.78
C ARG A 103 5.57 -9.13 -6.39
N LEU A 104 4.84 -9.56 -5.37
CA LEU A 104 3.69 -8.83 -4.84
C LEU A 104 4.09 -7.47 -4.28
N SER A 105 5.23 -7.37 -3.59
CA SER A 105 5.78 -6.10 -3.11
C SER A 105 6.08 -5.14 -4.27
N PHE A 106 6.73 -5.60 -5.34
CA PHE A 106 6.96 -4.79 -6.53
C PHE A 106 5.66 -4.37 -7.21
N TYR A 107 4.68 -5.27 -7.36
CA TYR A 107 3.37 -4.89 -7.90
C TYR A 107 2.71 -3.77 -7.07
N LYS A 108 2.72 -3.89 -5.74
CA LYS A 108 2.18 -2.84 -4.85
C LYS A 108 2.92 -1.51 -5.04
N ARG A 109 4.25 -1.53 -5.10
CA ARG A 109 5.07 -0.32 -5.26
C ARG A 109 4.89 0.34 -6.62
N ILE A 110 4.83 -0.45 -7.70
CA ILE A 110 4.53 0.06 -9.06
C ILE A 110 3.12 0.66 -9.10
N ALA A 111 2.15 -0.03 -8.49
CA ALA A 111 0.77 0.44 -8.43
C ALA A 111 0.63 1.73 -7.60
N ALA A 112 1.42 1.89 -6.54
CA ALA A 112 1.39 3.07 -5.67
C ALA A 112 2.27 4.23 -6.13
N ALA A 113 3.12 4.05 -7.15
CA ALA A 113 4.00 5.11 -7.63
C ALA A 113 3.17 6.30 -8.15
N GLU A 114 3.51 7.51 -7.70
CA GLU A 114 2.82 8.77 -8.04
C GLU A 114 3.59 9.58 -9.11
N SER A 115 4.81 9.17 -9.42
CA SER A 115 5.68 9.88 -10.35
C SER A 115 6.51 8.96 -11.24
N LYS A 116 6.90 9.48 -12.42
CA LYS A 116 7.84 8.78 -13.31
C LYS A 116 9.18 8.53 -12.64
N ALA A 117 9.62 9.44 -11.75
CA ALA A 117 10.88 9.29 -11.02
C ALA A 117 10.85 8.05 -10.12
N GLU A 118 9.76 7.83 -9.37
CA GLU A 118 9.57 6.63 -8.56
C GLU A 118 9.55 5.34 -9.41
N LEU A 119 8.89 5.37 -10.58
CA LEU A 119 8.93 4.24 -11.50
C LEU A 119 10.34 3.97 -12.04
N ASP A 120 11.11 5.01 -12.34
CA ASP A 120 12.50 4.88 -12.78
C ASP A 120 13.40 4.34 -11.65
N GLU A 121 13.17 4.71 -10.39
CA GLU A 121 13.86 4.11 -9.24
C GLU A 121 13.53 2.63 -9.08
N LEU A 122 12.25 2.25 -9.19
CA LEU A 122 11.81 0.86 -9.17
C LEU A 122 12.43 0.05 -10.32
N LYS A 123 12.54 0.67 -11.49
CA LYS A 123 13.18 0.09 -12.67
C LYS A 123 14.65 -0.17 -12.44
N VAL A 124 15.38 0.80 -11.87
CA VAL A 124 16.80 0.64 -11.49
C VAL A 124 16.95 -0.48 -10.46
N GLU A 125 16.12 -0.49 -9.42
CA GLU A 125 16.16 -1.54 -8.40
C GLU A 125 15.90 -2.93 -8.99
N LEU A 126 14.94 -3.06 -9.90
CA LEU A 126 14.68 -4.33 -10.61
C LEU A 126 15.91 -4.77 -11.41
N ILE A 127 16.57 -3.83 -12.10
CA ILE A 127 17.76 -4.14 -12.90
C ILE A 127 18.93 -4.55 -12.02
N ASP A 128 19.19 -3.82 -10.94
CA ASP A 128 20.30 -4.08 -10.04
C ASP A 128 20.16 -5.44 -9.33
N ARG A 129 18.92 -5.85 -9.02
CA ARG A 129 18.65 -7.08 -8.27
C ARG A 129 18.44 -8.31 -9.15
N PHE A 130 17.85 -8.15 -10.33
CA PHE A 130 17.38 -9.28 -11.16
C PHE A 130 17.90 -9.25 -12.60
N GLY A 131 18.63 -8.20 -13.00
CA GLY A 131 19.25 -8.07 -14.31
C GLY A 131 18.34 -7.42 -15.35
N LEU A 132 18.54 -7.75 -16.62
CA LEU A 132 17.80 -7.09 -17.71
C LEU A 132 16.31 -7.41 -17.65
N LEU A 133 15.49 -6.35 -17.77
CA LEU A 133 14.04 -6.47 -17.75
C LEU A 133 13.54 -7.31 -18.95
N PRO A 134 12.72 -8.35 -18.72
CA PRO A 134 11.95 -9.01 -19.75
C PRO A 134 10.98 -8.04 -20.41
N ASP A 135 10.56 -8.33 -21.65
CA ASP A 135 9.63 -7.46 -22.36
C ASP A 135 8.29 -7.31 -21.64
N ALA A 136 7.80 -8.37 -21.00
CA ALA A 136 6.58 -8.30 -20.19
C ALA A 136 6.72 -7.33 -18.99
N THR A 137 7.90 -7.22 -18.41
CA THR A 137 8.17 -6.29 -17.30
C THR A 137 8.35 -4.86 -17.80
N LYS A 138 8.96 -4.67 -18.97
CA LYS A 138 9.01 -3.35 -19.62
C LYS A 138 7.59 -2.84 -19.91
N ASN A 139 6.73 -3.70 -20.46
CA ASN A 139 5.33 -3.37 -20.73
C ASN A 139 4.58 -2.99 -19.45
N LEU A 140 4.79 -3.73 -18.35
CA LEU A 140 4.20 -3.41 -17.04
C LEU A 140 4.57 -1.99 -16.57
N LEU A 141 5.85 -1.64 -16.62
CA LEU A 141 6.32 -0.31 -16.23
C LEU A 141 5.79 0.78 -17.17
N GLN A 142 5.72 0.51 -18.48
CA GLN A 142 5.16 1.45 -19.45
C GLN A 142 3.66 1.68 -19.24
N ILE A 143 2.89 0.66 -18.89
CA ILE A 143 1.47 0.80 -18.54
C ILE A 143 1.32 1.65 -17.27
N ALA A 144 2.17 1.45 -16.26
CA ALA A 144 2.19 2.30 -15.08
C ALA A 144 2.55 3.76 -15.41
N GLU A 145 3.51 3.98 -16.32
CA GLU A 145 3.84 5.32 -16.83
C GLU A 145 2.64 5.96 -17.56
N LEU A 146 1.91 5.19 -18.38
CA LEU A 146 0.72 5.68 -19.08
C LEU A 146 -0.39 6.04 -18.09
N ARG A 147 -0.60 5.26 -17.05
CA ARG A 147 -1.56 5.57 -15.98
C ARG A 147 -1.27 6.94 -15.36
N LEU A 148 -0.01 7.21 -15.03
CA LEU A 148 0.43 8.51 -14.49
C LEU A 148 0.20 9.69 -15.43
N LEU A 149 0.15 9.46 -16.75
CA LEU A 149 -0.16 10.49 -17.73
C LEU A 149 -1.66 10.74 -17.88
N VAL A 150 -2.49 9.75 -17.57
CA VAL A 150 -3.97 9.85 -17.64
C VAL A 150 -4.55 10.43 -16.35
N GLU A 151 -3.95 10.12 -15.21
CA GLU A 151 -4.37 10.62 -13.88
C GLU A 151 -3.87 12.06 -13.59
N ARG A 152 -3.04 12.62 -14.47
CA ARG A 152 -2.57 14.03 -14.43
C ARG A 152 -3.51 14.97 -15.16
#